data_AF-A0A660ZVR2-F1
#
_entry.id   AF-A0A660ZVR2-F1
#
_cell.length_a   1.000
_cell.length_b   1.000
_cell.length_c   1.000
_cell.angle_alpha   90.00
_cell.angle_beta   90.00
_cell.angle_gamma   90.00
#
_symmetry.space_group_name_H-M   'P 1'
#
loop_
_entity.id
_entity.type
_entity.pdbx_description
1 polymer ?
#
loop_
_entity_poly.entity_id
_entity_poly.type
_entity_poly.pdbx_seq_one_letter_code
_entity_poly.pdbx_strand_id
1 'polypeptide(L)' 'MPRLLDPVRLGDVDCRNRIAMAPCTRCMSPGAMPGDDVAAYY' A
#
# COMPACT_ATOMS: atom_id res chain seq x y z
N MET A 1 -21.49 -10.04 -10.00
CA MET A 1 -20.02 -10.20 -10.08
C MET A 1 -19.39 -8.97 -9.43
N PRO A 2 -18.33 -9.13 -8.62
CA PRO A 2 -17.62 -7.99 -8.03
C PRO A 2 -16.85 -7.20 -9.09
N ARG A 3 -16.77 -5.88 -8.93
CA ARG A 3 -16.05 -4.92 -9.79
C ARG A 3 -14.83 -4.35 -9.07
N LEU A 4 -13.91 -3.75 -9.82
CA LEU A 4 -12.63 -3.24 -9.31
C LEU A 4 -12.77 -2.24 -8.15
N LEU A 5 -13.78 -1.37 -8.21
CA LEU A 5 -14.01 -0.33 -7.21
C LEU A 5 -15.03 -0.73 -6.14
N ASP A 6 -15.56 -1.95 -6.18
CA ASP A 6 -16.46 -2.43 -5.13
C ASP A 6 -15.64 -2.73 -3.87
N PRO A 7 -16.15 -2.36 -2.67
CA PRO A 7 -15.49 -2.68 -1.40
C PRO A 7 -15.20 -4.18 -1.22
N VAL A 8 -14.20 -4.47 -0.39
CA VAL A 8 -13.82 -5.84 -0.04
C VAL A 8 -13.26 -5.87 1.38
N ARG A 9 -13.53 -6.94 2.12
CA ARG A 9 -12.90 -7.20 3.41
C ARG A 9 -11.73 -8.18 3.23
N LEU A 10 -10.54 -7.81 3.70
CA LEU A 10 -9.33 -8.62 3.66
C LEU A 10 -8.97 -9.04 5.09
N GLY A 11 -9.38 -10.26 5.49
CA GLY A 11 -9.30 -10.69 6.89
C GLY A 11 -10.16 -9.80 7.79
N ASP A 12 -9.52 -9.02 8.66
CA ASP A 12 -10.19 -8.07 9.57
C ASP A 12 -10.13 -6.61 9.09
N VAL A 13 -9.61 -6.35 7.90
CA VAL A 13 -9.47 -4.99 7.35
C VAL A 13 -10.50 -4.74 6.26
N ASP A 14 -11.30 -3.69 6.45
CA ASP A 14 -12.24 -3.21 5.43
C ASP A 14 -11.53 -2.29 4.41
N CYS A 15 -11.54 -2.69 3.14
CA CYS A 15 -10.92 -1.96 2.03
C CYS A 15 -11.98 -1.34 1.13
N ARG A 16 -11.77 -0.08 0.75
CA ARG A 16 -12.72 0.68 -0.09
C ARG A 16 -12.80 0.21 -1.54
N ASN A 17 -11.75 -0.46 -2.03
CA ASN A 17 -11.66 -0.96 -3.39
C ASN A 17 -10.71 -2.18 -3.46
N ARG A 18 -10.53 -2.72 -4.65
CA ARG A 18 -9.69 -3.91 -4.92
C ARG A 18 -8.36 -3.55 -5.60
N ILE A 19 -7.88 -2.32 -5.40
CA ILE A 19 -6.61 -1.81 -5.93
C ILE A 19 -5.59 -1.78 -4.79
N ALA A 20 -4.51 -2.55 -4.93
CA ALA A 20 -3.41 -2.57 -3.97
C ALA A 20 -2.13 -2.06 -4.63
N MET A 21 -1.33 -1.28 -3.89
CA MET A 21 0.03 -0.94 -4.33
C MET A 21 0.93 -2.17 -4.15
N ALA A 22 1.56 -2.61 -5.23
CA ALA A 22 2.47 -3.75 -5.18
C ALA A 22 3.74 -3.43 -4.37
N PRO A 23 4.35 -4.40 -3.68
CA PRO A 23 5.62 -4.18 -2.99
C PRO A 23 6.73 -3.91 -4.02
N CYS A 24 7.35 -2.73 -3.93
CA CYS A 24 8.40 -2.30 -4.84
C CYS A 24 9.62 -1.79 -4.07
N THR A 25 10.78 -2.42 -4.24
CA THR A 25 12.04 -1.97 -3.62
C THR A 25 12.48 -0.64 -4.23
N ARG A 26 12.60 0.41 -3.41
CA ARG A 26 13.00 1.77 -3.84
C ARG A 26 14.40 2.20 -3.40
N CYS A 27 15.03 1.47 -2.48
CA CYS A 27 16.35 1.82 -1.91
C CYS A 27 16.43 3.23 -1.26
N MET A 28 15.31 3.71 -0.66
CA MET A 28 15.18 5.05 -0.06
C MET A 28 15.33 5.07 1.48
N SER A 29 15.91 4.03 2.08
CA SER A 29 16.08 3.94 3.54
C SER A 29 17.56 3.78 3.91
N PRO A 30 18.34 4.88 3.97
CA PRO A 30 19.72 4.87 4.42
C PRO A 30 19.82 4.29 5.84
N GLY A 31 20.83 3.45 6.09
CA GLY A 31 20.99 2.80 7.40
C GLY A 31 19.82 1.89 7.81
N ALA A 32 19.01 1.43 6.85
CA ALA A 32 17.78 0.66 7.07
C ALA A 32 16.70 1.39 7.88
N MET A 33 16.80 2.72 8.00
CA MET A 33 15.81 3.56 8.67
C MET A 33 15.02 4.38 7.64
N PRO A 34 13.68 4.25 7.59
CA PRO A 34 12.84 5.12 6.77
C PRO A 34 12.93 6.58 7.23
N GLY A 35 13.08 7.50 6.28
CA GLY A 35 13.07 8.96 6.51
C GLY A 35 11.96 9.66 5.72
N ASP A 36 12.09 10.98 5.60
CA ASP A 36 11.08 11.85 4.97
C ASP A 36 10.76 11.46 3.52
N ASP A 37 11.73 10.99 2.74
CA ASP A 37 11.51 10.52 1.37
C ASP A 37 10.57 9.32 1.29
N VAL A 38 10.62 8.42 2.28
CA VAL A 38 9.71 7.26 2.36
C VAL A 38 8.31 7.72 2.76
N ALA A 39 8.22 8.65 3.71
CA ALA A 39 6.94 9.21 4.14
C ALA A 39 6.24 10.00 3.02
N ALA A 40 6.98 10.75 2.22
CA ALA A 40 6.43 11.50 1.08
C ALA A 40 6.01 10.59 -0.09
N TYR A 41 6.55 9.37 -0.17
CA TYR A 41 6.22 8.41 -1.23
C TYR A 41 4.88 7.67 -0.99
N TYR A 42 4.49 7.47 0.27
CA TYR A 42 3.25 6.79 0.66
C TYR A 42 2.12 7.78 0.96
#